data_AF-A0A6J7N5Y7-F1
#
_entry.id   AF-A0A6J7N5Y7-F1
#
_cell.length_a   1.000
_cell.length_b   1.000
_cell.length_c   1.000
_cell.angle_alpha   90.00
_cell.angle_beta   90.00
_cell.angle_gamma   90.00
#
_symmetry.space_group_name_H-M   'P 1'
#
loop_
_entity.id
_entity.type
_entity.pdbx_description
1 polymer ?
#
loop_
_entity_poly.entity_id
_entity_poly.type
_entity_poly.pdbx_seq_one_letter_code
_entity_poly.pdbx_strand_id
1 'polypeptide(L)'
;MSVLANFWKAVLGVEIIENEDDWIRLGPDSGGACMAFEPAPAGAVPTGFRTRADIEVEDMEIARQRIEELGGRFVEAIHARPGESHYRMADPEGNEFTVVLPDPPEAAKLLYGPSGRPH
;
A
#
# COMPACT_ATOMS: atom_id res chain seq x y z
N MET A 1 -8.30 10.88 -16.11
CA MET A 1 -7.41 10.78 -14.93
C MET A 1 -7.89 9.60 -14.10
N SER A 2 -7.02 8.61 -13.88
CA SER A 2 -7.40 7.37 -13.21
C SER A 2 -7.77 7.60 -11.74
N VAL A 3 -8.85 6.97 -11.27
CA VAL A 3 -9.27 7.01 -9.86
C VAL A 3 -8.17 6.40 -8.98
N LEU A 4 -7.57 5.28 -9.41
CA LEU A 4 -6.47 4.64 -8.70
C LEU A 4 -5.23 5.53 -8.61
N ALA A 5 -4.83 6.16 -9.71
CA ALA A 5 -3.65 7.02 -9.70
C ALA A 5 -3.80 8.20 -8.73
N ASN A 6 -4.98 8.84 -8.69
CA ASN A 6 -5.25 9.93 -7.75
C ASN A 6 -5.31 9.44 -6.30
N PHE A 7 -5.92 8.28 -6.05
CA PHE A 7 -5.98 7.67 -4.75
C PHE A 7 -4.57 7.37 -4.22
N TRP A 8 -3.77 6.61 -4.98
CA TRP A 8 -2.44 6.19 -4.56
C TRP A 8 -1.45 7.35 -4.48
N LYS A 9 -1.57 8.36 -5.36
CA LYS A 9 -0.85 9.63 -5.23
C LYS A 9 -1.08 10.25 -3.85
N ALA A 10 -2.33 10.34 -3.41
CA ALA A 10 -2.69 10.95 -2.14
C ALA A 10 -2.32 10.10 -0.92
N VAL A 11 -2.44 8.76 -1.02
CA VAL A 11 -2.04 7.82 0.05
C VAL A 11 -0.53 7.86 0.28
N LEU A 12 0.26 7.84 -0.80
CA LEU A 12 1.72 7.79 -0.72
C LEU A 12 2.36 9.18 -0.58
N GLY A 13 1.60 10.26 -0.77
CA GLY A 13 2.10 11.63 -0.72
C GLY A 13 3.10 11.96 -1.84
N VAL A 14 2.98 11.28 -2.99
CA VAL A 14 3.86 11.45 -4.17
C VAL A 14 3.14 12.23 -5.29
N GLU A 15 3.81 12.44 -6.41
CA GLU A 15 3.25 13.10 -7.60
C GLU A 15 3.14 12.14 -8.78
N ILE A 16 2.25 12.43 -9.74
CA ILE A 16 2.20 11.71 -11.02
C ILE A 16 3.33 12.26 -11.90
N ILE A 17 4.23 11.39 -12.37
CA ILE A 17 5.38 11.78 -13.18
C ILE A 17 5.23 11.42 -14.66
N GLU A 18 4.38 10.43 -14.98
CA GLU A 18 3.99 10.08 -16.35
C GLU A 18 2.48 9.83 -16.39
N ASN A 19 1.83 10.32 -17.45
CA ASN A 19 0.38 10.23 -17.62
C ASN A 19 0.05 10.13 -19.11
N GLU A 20 -0.05 8.90 -19.58
CA GLU A 20 -0.41 8.51 -20.95
C GLU A 20 -1.76 7.77 -20.91
N ASP A 21 -2.36 7.53 -22.08
CA ASP A 21 -3.72 6.97 -22.17
C ASP A 21 -3.82 5.55 -21.61
N ASP A 22 -2.76 4.76 -21.73
CA ASP A 22 -2.64 3.37 -21.29
C ASP A 22 -1.61 3.16 -20.17
N TRP A 23 -0.97 4.23 -19.69
CA TRP A 23 0.08 4.13 -18.67
C TRP A 23 0.13 5.36 -17.77
N ILE A 24 0.08 5.14 -16.45
CA ILE A 24 0.26 6.22 -15.47
C ILE A 24 1.31 5.78 -14.44
N ARG A 25 2.32 6.61 -14.20
CA ARG A 25 3.38 6.34 -13.22
C ARG A 25 3.44 7.41 -12.14
N LEU A 26 3.47 6.96 -10.89
CA LEU A 26 3.75 7.78 -9.73
C LEU A 26 5.26 7.90 -9.52
N GLY A 27 5.68 9.05 -8.99
CA GLY A 27 7.04 9.27 -8.55
C GLY A 27 7.44 8.36 -7.39
N PRO A 28 8.75 8.20 -7.14
CA PRO A 28 9.23 7.41 -6.02
C PRO A 28 8.77 8.01 -4.68
N ASP A 29 8.47 7.14 -3.72
CA ASP A 29 8.33 7.53 -2.33
C ASP A 29 9.71 7.86 -1.70
N SER A 30 9.73 8.17 -0.40
CA SER A 30 10.98 8.44 0.33
C SER A 30 11.94 7.25 0.39
N GLY A 31 11.45 6.03 0.17
CA GLY A 31 12.24 4.80 0.10
C GLY A 31 12.72 4.45 -1.33
N GLY A 32 12.26 5.18 -2.35
CA GLY A 32 12.58 4.93 -3.76
C GLY A 32 11.62 3.97 -4.47
N ALA A 33 10.58 3.46 -3.79
CA ALA A 33 9.58 2.59 -4.41
C ALA A 33 8.67 3.40 -5.34
N CYS A 34 8.39 2.87 -6.53
CA CYS A 34 7.50 3.49 -7.53
C CYS A 34 6.28 2.61 -7.78
N MET A 35 5.17 3.22 -8.17
CA MET A 35 3.92 2.54 -8.52
C MET A 35 3.42 3.04 -9.89
N ALA A 36 2.92 2.12 -10.72
CA ALA A 36 2.35 2.44 -12.02
C ALA A 36 1.05 1.65 -12.25
N PHE A 37 0.21 2.18 -13.14
CA PHE A 37 -1.10 1.65 -13.48
C PHE A 37 -1.21 1.50 -14.99
N GLU A 38 -1.70 0.34 -15.40
CA GLU A 38 -1.99 -0.01 -16.79
C GLU A 38 -3.43 -0.57 -16.83
N PRO A 39 -4.25 -0.21 -17.84
CA PRO A 39 -5.56 -0.79 -18.02
C PRO A 39 -5.50 -2.31 -18.20
N ALA A 40 -6.28 -3.04 -17.40
CA ALA A 40 -6.44 -4.47 -17.61
C ALA A 40 -7.20 -4.75 -18.94
N PRO A 41 -6.90 -5.85 -19.65
CA PRO A 41 -7.69 -6.27 -20.80
C PRO A 41 -9.17 -6.44 -20.43
N ALA A 42 -10.06 -6.08 -21.36
CA ALA A 42 -11.50 -6.19 -21.13
C ALA A 42 -11.91 -7.64 -20.80
N GLY A 43 -12.63 -7.83 -19.68
CA GLY A 43 -13.06 -9.14 -19.22
C GLY A 43 -11.98 -9.96 -18.52
N ALA A 44 -10.80 -9.38 -18.27
CA ALA A 44 -9.78 -10.02 -17.44
C ALA A 44 -10.35 -10.23 -16.02
N VAL A 45 -10.40 -11.48 -15.60
CA VAL A 45 -10.61 -11.83 -14.19
C VAL A 45 -9.23 -12.02 -13.57
N PRO A 46 -8.93 -11.45 -12.40
CA PRO A 46 -7.65 -11.70 -11.75
C PRO A 46 -7.47 -13.20 -11.47
N THR A 47 -6.56 -13.85 -12.20
CA THR A 47 -6.23 -15.27 -12.03
C THR A 47 -4.84 -15.40 -11.41
N GLY A 48 -4.76 -15.93 -10.19
CA GLY A 48 -3.48 -16.27 -9.56
C GLY A 48 -3.15 -15.51 -8.27
N PHE A 49 -1.85 -15.44 -7.95
CA PHE A 49 -1.30 -14.77 -6.78
C PHE A 49 -1.55 -13.26 -6.85
N ARG A 50 -2.18 -12.68 -5.83
CA ARG A 50 -2.31 -11.23 -5.68
C ARG A 50 -1.20 -10.72 -4.79
N THR A 51 -0.32 -9.90 -5.34
CA THR A 51 0.62 -9.12 -4.54
C THR A 51 -0.16 -8.14 -3.68
N ARG A 52 0.16 -8.07 -2.40
CA ARG A 52 -0.34 -7.07 -1.48
C ARG A 52 0.81 -6.16 -1.09
N ALA A 53 0.65 -4.86 -1.32
CA ALA A 53 1.60 -3.89 -0.81
C ALA A 53 1.37 -3.66 0.68
N ASP A 54 2.44 -3.57 1.45
CA ASP A 54 2.42 -3.14 2.85
C ASP A 54 2.81 -1.66 2.89
N ILE A 55 1.95 -0.85 3.51
CA ILE A 55 2.14 0.58 3.69
C ILE A 55 2.46 0.83 5.16
N GLU A 56 3.70 1.24 5.42
CA GLU A 56 4.15 1.58 6.77
C GLU A 56 3.61 2.96 7.18
N VAL A 57 3.02 3.05 8.37
CA VAL A 57 2.46 4.28 8.92
C VAL A 57 2.79 4.43 10.40
N GLU A 58 2.81 5.67 10.89
CA GLU A 58 3.05 5.93 12.32
C GLU A 58 1.81 5.62 13.20
N ASP A 59 0.61 5.79 12.65
CA ASP A 59 -0.66 5.54 13.34
C ASP A 59 -1.68 4.93 12.37
N MET A 60 -2.13 3.72 12.69
CA MET A 60 -3.02 2.95 11.82
C MET A 60 -4.45 3.48 11.76
N GLU A 61 -4.97 4.08 12.84
CA GLU A 61 -6.33 4.62 12.85
C GLU A 61 -6.40 5.96 12.10
N ILE A 62 -5.39 6.82 12.27
CA ILE A 62 -5.26 8.03 11.46
C ILE A 62 -5.12 7.67 9.98
N ALA A 63 -4.25 6.71 9.66
CA ALA A 63 -4.08 6.24 8.28
C ALA A 63 -5.38 5.66 7.71
N ARG A 64 -6.08 4.82 8.48
CA ARG A 64 -7.37 4.26 8.08
C ARG A 64 -8.37 5.36 7.74
N GLN A 65 -8.59 6.32 8.65
CA GLN A 65 -9.54 7.41 8.43
C GLN A 65 -9.19 8.17 7.15
N ARG A 66 -7.90 8.47 6.95
CA ARG A 66 -7.46 9.18 5.76
C ARG A 66 -7.69 8.38 4.48
N ILE A 67 -7.43 7.08 4.50
CA ILE A 67 -7.69 6.17 3.37
C ILE A 67 -9.19 6.12 3.05
N GLU A 68 -10.04 6.02 4.05
CA GLU A 68 -11.51 6.01 3.88
C GLU A 68 -12.01 7.34 3.28
N GLU A 69 -11.47 8.49 3.72
CA GLU A 69 -11.76 9.82 3.13
C GLU A 69 -11.36 9.92 1.66
N LEU A 70 -10.29 9.23 1.24
CA LEU A 70 -9.82 9.19 -0.14
C LEU A 70 -10.61 8.20 -1.03
N GLY A 71 -11.60 7.49 -0.46
CA GLY A 71 -12.44 6.53 -1.18
C GLY A 71 -11.99 5.07 -1.06
N GLY A 72 -10.99 4.80 -0.22
CA GLY A 72 -10.64 3.44 0.18
C GLY A 72 -11.64 2.87 1.19
N ARG A 73 -11.44 1.62 1.59
CA ARG A 73 -12.32 0.90 2.52
C ARG A 73 -11.53 0.05 3.50
N PHE A 74 -11.91 0.09 4.77
CA PHE A 74 -11.44 -0.86 5.76
C PHE A 74 -12.04 -2.26 5.52
N VAL A 75 -11.18 -3.28 5.49
CA VAL A 75 -11.59 -4.68 5.30
C VAL A 75 -11.63 -5.42 6.63
N GLU A 76 -10.50 -5.47 7.33
CA GLU A 76 -10.40 -6.14 8.64
C GLU A 76 -9.16 -5.69 9.42
N ALA A 77 -9.23 -5.81 10.76
CA ALA A 77 -8.06 -5.70 11.62
C ALA A 77 -7.54 -7.11 11.94
N ILE A 78 -6.26 -7.35 11.64
CA ILE A 78 -5.63 -8.65 11.77
C ILE A 78 -4.67 -8.60 12.96
N HIS A 79 -4.85 -9.56 13.87
CA HIS A 79 -4.05 -9.72 15.07
C HIS A 79 -3.37 -11.09 15.02
N ALA A 80 -2.36 -11.23 14.17
CA ALA A 80 -1.72 -12.52 13.91
C ALA A 80 -0.88 -13.00 15.11
N ARG A 81 -0.27 -12.08 15.87
CA ARG A 81 0.57 -12.37 17.02
C ARG A 81 0.40 -11.32 18.13
N PRO A 82 0.69 -11.64 19.40
CA PRO A 82 0.76 -10.63 20.45
C PRO A 82 1.77 -9.54 20.07
N GLY A 83 1.30 -8.29 19.96
CA GLY A 83 2.12 -7.14 19.55
C GLY A 83 2.20 -6.89 18.04
N GLU A 84 1.58 -7.73 17.21
CA GLU A 84 1.49 -7.55 15.75
C GLU A 84 0.03 -7.28 15.37
N SER A 85 -0.29 -6.02 15.07
CA SER A 85 -1.59 -5.62 14.53
C SER A 85 -1.36 -4.92 13.20
N HIS A 86 -2.10 -5.33 12.18
CA HIS A 86 -2.11 -4.67 10.88
C HIS A 86 -3.54 -4.58 10.34
N TYR A 87 -3.83 -3.56 9.53
CA TYR A 87 -5.13 -3.38 8.92
C TYR A 87 -5.07 -3.79 7.47
N ARG A 88 -6.06 -4.56 7.06
CA ARG A 88 -6.32 -4.79 5.66
C ARG A 88 -7.26 -3.70 5.16
N MET A 89 -6.83 -3.02 4.11
CA MET A 89 -7.58 -1.98 3.42
C MET A 89 -7.79 -2.39 1.96
N ALA A 90 -8.74 -1.73 1.29
CA ALA A 90 -8.94 -1.85 -0.14
C ALA A 90 -9.00 -0.47 -0.80
N ASP A 91 -8.45 -0.37 -2.00
CA ASP A 91 -8.55 0.84 -2.83
C ASP A 91 -9.96 0.96 -3.48
N PRO A 92 -10.25 2.05 -4.22
CA PRO A 92 -11.55 2.25 -4.84
C PRO A 92 -11.99 1.14 -5.82
N GLU A 93 -11.06 0.38 -6.40
CA GLU A 93 -11.37 -0.74 -7.30
C GLU A 93 -11.40 -2.10 -6.58
N GLY A 94 -11.10 -2.12 -5.27
CA GLY A 94 -11.12 -3.31 -4.44
C GLY A 94 -9.82 -4.08 -4.42
N ASN A 95 -8.70 -3.51 -4.87
CA ASN A 95 -7.39 -4.12 -4.66
C ASN A 95 -7.02 -3.98 -3.19
N GLU A 96 -6.67 -5.10 -2.56
CA GLU A 96 -6.32 -5.12 -1.14
C GLU A 96 -4.85 -4.73 -0.91
N PHE A 97 -4.60 -3.96 0.13
CA PHE A 97 -3.28 -3.61 0.65
C PHE A 97 -3.28 -3.68 2.18
N THR A 98 -2.10 -3.72 2.79
CA THR A 98 -1.95 -3.75 4.25
C THR A 98 -1.46 -2.40 4.74
N VAL A 99 -1.95 -1.96 5.89
CA VAL A 99 -1.39 -0.86 6.67
C VAL A 99 -0.73 -1.47 7.90
N VAL A 100 0.56 -1.21 8.07
CA VAL A 100 1.41 -1.79 9.11
C VAL A 100 2.09 -0.68 9.92
N LEU A 101 2.37 -0.95 11.18
CA LEU A 101 3.31 -0.14 11.94
C LEU A 101 4.75 -0.54 11.58
N PRO A 102 5.73 0.35 11.76
CA PRO A 102 7.13 -0.01 11.62
C PRO A 102 7.47 -1.19 12.53
N ASP A 103 8.33 -2.09 12.05
CA ASP A 103 8.82 -3.17 12.89
C ASP A 103 9.50 -2.58 14.14
N PRO A 104 9.17 -3.08 15.35
CA PRO A 104 9.88 -2.63 16.53
C PRO A 104 11.38 -2.93 16.35
N PRO A 105 12.28 -2.05 16.80
CA PRO A 105 13.73 -2.17 16.53
C PRO A 105 14.34 -3.53 16.91
N GLU A 106 13.76 -4.20 17.90
CA GLU A 106 14.19 -5.51 18.37
C GLU A 106 13.68 -6.66 17.50
N ALA A 107 12.48 -6.54 16.91
CA ALA A 107 11.96 -7.49 15.91
C ALA A 107 12.68 -7.34 14.57
N ALA A 108 13.01 -6.11 14.16
CA ALA A 108 13.80 -5.87 12.95
C ALA A 108 15.17 -6.59 12.99
N LYS A 109 15.82 -6.67 14.16
CA LYS A 109 17.05 -7.44 14.32
C LYS A 109 16.85 -8.96 14.25
N LEU A 110 15.71 -9.45 14.73
CA LEU A 110 15.37 -10.88 14.67
C LEU A 110 14.98 -11.30 13.25
N LEU A 111 14.32 -10.43 12.48
CA LEU A 111 13.87 -10.68 11.12
C LEU A 111 14.97 -10.44 10.08
N TYR A 112 15.79 -9.41 10.26
CA TYR A 112 16.75 -8.94 9.26
C TYR A 112 18.22 -9.00 9.73
N GLY A 113 18.49 -9.64 10.88
CA GLY A 113 19.83 -9.78 11.44
C GLY A 113 20.35 -8.50 12.12
N PRO A 114 21.61 -8.47 12.57
CA PRO A 114 22.13 -7.39 13.44
C PRO A 114 22.12 -5.99 12.80
N SER A 115 21.96 -5.88 11.48
CA SER A 115 21.76 -4.61 10.77
C SER A 115 20.37 -4.01 10.98
N GLY A 116 19.36 -4.84 11.29
CA GLY A 116 17.96 -4.44 11.39
C GLY A 116 17.39 -3.89 10.07
N ARG A 117 17.97 -4.25 8.92
CA ARG A 117 17.56 -3.77 7.59
C ARG A 117 17.34 -4.93 6.62
N PRO A 118 16.28 -4.91 5.80
CA PRO A 118 16.08 -5.90 4.76
C PRO A 118 17.26 -5.94 3.77
N HIS A 119 17.52 -7.14 3.20
CA HIS A 119 18.62 -7.41 2.27
C HIS A 119 18.39 -6.85 0.87
#